data_AF-A0A6N8GIM4-F1
#
_entry.id   AF-A0A6N8GIM4-F1
#
_cell.length_a   1.000
_cell.length_b   1.000
_cell.length_c   1.000
_cell.angle_alpha   90.00
_cell.angle_beta   90.00
_cell.angle_gamma   90.00
#
_symmetry.space_group_name_H-M   'P 1'
#
loop_
_entity.id
_entity.type
_entity.pdbx_description
1 polymer ?
#
loop_
_entity_poly.entity_id
_entity_poly.type
_entity_poly.pdbx_seq_one_letter_code
_entity_poly.pdbx_strand_id
1 'polypeptide(L)'
;MNLAAFEVQYRREVGNELVTTTLDQVDSAEVLRGIAVRTPPSFESQRHYPGDFWSATTGRTHVYESLLELDRLWLADFDPQTTALLTQPFRVTGPDGSESRRHVPDLLLATKKWFQ
;
A
#
# COMPACT_ATOMS: atom_id res chain seq x y z
N MET A 1 -9.38 -8.21 -19.66
CA MET A 1 -8.05 -7.87 -19.11
C MET A 1 -7.44 -9.14 -18.55
N ASN A 2 -6.23 -9.52 -18.96
CA ASN A 2 -5.55 -10.71 -18.43
C ASN A 2 -4.82 -10.33 -17.13
N LEU A 3 -5.39 -10.66 -15.97
CA LEU A 3 -4.81 -10.33 -14.67
C LEU A 3 -3.48 -11.05 -14.40
N ALA A 4 -3.29 -12.25 -14.96
CA ALA A 4 -2.04 -12.99 -14.85
C ALA A 4 -0.87 -12.34 -15.61
N ALA A 5 -1.15 -11.36 -16.49
CA ALA A 5 -0.12 -10.57 -17.17
C ALA A 5 0.47 -9.45 -16.28
N PHE A 6 -0.07 -9.24 -15.07
CA PHE A 6 0.40 -8.23 -14.14
C PHE A 6 1.13 -8.90 -12.98
N GLU A 7 2.43 -8.64 -12.88
CA GLU A 7 3.25 -9.02 -11.73
C GLU A 7 2.90 -8.12 -10.54
N VAL A 8 2.79 -8.70 -9.35
CA VAL A 8 2.60 -8.00 -8.09
C VAL A 8 3.72 -8.37 -7.13
N GLN A 9 4.36 -7.35 -6.55
CA GLN A 9 5.37 -7.51 -5.51
C GLN A 9 4.92 -6.84 -4.22
N TYR A 10 5.00 -7.54 -3.09
CA TYR A 10 4.68 -7.01 -1.75
C TYR A 10 5.63 -7.59 -0.71
N ARG A 11 5.64 -7.01 0.50
CA ARG A 11 6.53 -7.46 1.58
C ARG A 11 5.76 -8.03 2.74
N ARG A 12 6.13 -9.24 3.17
CA ARG A 12 5.68 -9.81 4.45
C ARG A 12 6.36 -9.08 5.59
N GLU A 13 5.62 -8.86 6.68
CA GLU A 13 6.16 -8.27 7.90
C GLU A 13 7.19 -9.21 8.54
N VAL A 14 6.80 -10.47 8.75
CA VAL A 14 7.70 -11.50 9.30
C VAL A 14 8.75 -11.85 8.26
N GLY A 15 10.02 -11.70 8.63
CA GLY A 15 11.17 -12.02 7.77
C GLY A 15 11.48 -10.98 6.70
N ASN A 16 10.68 -9.91 6.56
CA ASN A 16 10.88 -8.85 5.55
C ASN A 16 11.05 -9.40 4.12
N GLU A 17 10.34 -10.49 3.82
CA GLU A 17 10.42 -11.23 2.56
C GLU A 17 9.68 -10.48 1.46
N LEU A 18 10.32 -10.30 0.31
CA LEU A 18 9.68 -9.80 -0.90
C LEU A 18 9.02 -10.96 -1.64
N VAL A 19 7.69 -10.96 -1.68
CA VAL A 19 6.90 -11.93 -2.43
C VAL A 19 6.64 -11.38 -3.83
N THR A 20 6.81 -12.23 -4.85
CA THR A 20 6.44 -11.92 -6.24
C THR A 20 5.36 -12.91 -6.68
N THR A 21 4.25 -12.40 -7.19
CA THR A 21 3.10 -13.16 -7.66
C THR A 21 2.44 -12.44 -8.84
N THR A 22 1.25 -12.87 -9.26
CA THR A 22 0.44 -12.19 -10.26
C THR A 22 -0.82 -11.59 -9.65
N LEU A 23 -1.42 -10.62 -10.34
CA LEU A 23 -2.59 -9.89 -9.84
C LEU A 23 -3.83 -10.77 -9.63
N ASP A 24 -3.93 -11.90 -10.33
CA ASP A 24 -4.99 -12.91 -10.12
C ASP A 24 -4.72 -13.86 -8.93
N GLN A 25 -3.49 -13.90 -8.42
CA GLN A 25 -3.08 -14.82 -7.35
C GLN A 25 -2.74 -14.12 -6.03
N VAL A 26 -2.70 -12.78 -6.00
CA VAL A 26 -2.36 -12.02 -4.78
C VAL A 26 -3.46 -12.09 -3.72
N ASP A 27 -3.08 -12.42 -2.48
CA ASP A 27 -3.97 -12.33 -1.32
C ASP A 27 -3.89 -10.93 -0.70
N SER A 28 -4.96 -10.13 -0.86
CA SER A 28 -5.03 -8.78 -0.32
C SER A 28 -4.97 -8.74 1.21
N ALA A 29 -5.42 -9.79 1.90
CA ALA A 29 -5.34 -9.86 3.35
C ALA A 29 -3.89 -10.11 3.81
N GLU A 30 -3.11 -10.89 3.07
CA GLU A 30 -1.69 -11.05 3.33
C GLU A 30 -0.91 -9.76 3.07
N VAL A 31 -1.20 -9.09 1.95
CA VAL A 31 -0.65 -7.77 1.64
C VAL A 31 -0.92 -6.77 2.78
N LEU A 32 -2.17 -6.65 3.25
CA LEU A 32 -2.55 -5.73 4.33
C LEU A 32 -1.86 -6.01 5.67
N ARG A 33 -1.48 -7.27 5.94
CA ARG A 33 -0.72 -7.63 7.15
C ARG A 33 0.78 -7.38 6.98
N GLY A 34 1.24 -7.12 5.76
CA GLY A 34 2.62 -6.87 5.42
C GLY A 34 3.12 -5.49 5.85
N ILE A 35 4.20 -5.08 5.19
CA ILE A 35 4.83 -3.77 5.35
C ILE A 35 4.98 -3.08 3.99
N ALA A 36 5.26 -1.78 3.99
CA ALA A 36 5.44 -1.00 2.78
C ALA A 36 6.48 -1.65 1.83
N VAL A 37 6.11 -1.79 0.55
CA VAL A 37 6.96 -2.45 -0.46
C VAL A 37 8.22 -1.64 -0.77
N ARG A 38 8.15 -0.32 -0.53
CA ARG A 38 9.26 0.60 -0.65
C ARG A 38 9.24 1.52 0.57
N THR A 39 10.41 2.04 0.91
CA THR A 39 10.54 3.17 1.83
C THR A 39 10.95 4.37 0.99
N PRO A 40 10.31 5.54 1.17
CA PRO A 40 10.72 6.75 0.46
C PRO A 40 12.17 7.08 0.81
N PRO A 41 13.02 7.44 -0.17
CA PRO A 41 14.31 8.02 0.15
C PRO A 41 14.10 9.40 0.80
N SER A 42 14.91 9.71 1.82
CA SER A 42 15.00 11.04 2.43
C SER A 42 16.27 11.73 1.91
N PHE A 43 16.14 12.93 1.34
CA PHE A 43 17.28 13.71 0.85
C PHE A 43 17.06 15.23 1.02
N GLU A 44 18.17 15.95 1.19
CA GLU A 44 18.17 17.41 1.34
C GLU A 44 17.55 18.04 0.07
N SER A 45 16.54 18.91 0.22
CA SER A 45 15.70 19.55 -0.82
C SER A 45 14.45 18.79 -1.31
N GLN A 46 14.05 17.70 -0.65
CA GLN A 46 12.77 17.04 -0.94
C GLN A 46 11.59 18.01 -0.72
N ARG A 47 10.83 18.29 -1.79
CA ARG A 47 9.64 19.18 -1.73
C ARG A 47 8.43 18.55 -1.04
N HIS A 48 8.49 17.23 -0.93
CA HIS A 48 7.50 16.37 -0.32
C HIS A 48 7.79 16.32 1.19
N TYR A 49 6.74 16.23 2.02
CA TYR A 49 6.84 16.17 3.48
C TYR A 49 6.66 14.71 3.93
N PRO A 50 7.72 13.88 3.93
CA PRO A 50 7.61 12.52 4.40
C PRO A 50 7.53 12.47 5.93
N GLY A 51 6.91 11.43 6.45
CA GLY A 51 6.87 11.20 7.88
C GLY A 51 6.20 9.89 8.24
N ASP A 52 6.13 9.67 9.55
CA ASP A 52 5.51 8.51 10.17
C ASP A 52 4.16 8.89 10.77
N PHE A 53 3.16 8.04 10.56
CA PHE A 53 1.82 8.17 11.09
C PHE A 53 1.47 6.92 11.92
N TRP A 54 1.17 7.11 13.20
CA TRP A 54 0.65 6.03 14.04
C TRP A 54 -0.87 5.90 13.85
N SER A 55 -1.32 4.73 13.39
CA SER A 55 -2.75 4.43 13.21
C SER A 55 -3.29 3.70 14.43
N ALA A 56 -4.34 4.25 15.05
CA ALA A 56 -5.06 3.59 16.12
C ALA A 56 -5.83 2.35 15.61
N THR A 57 -6.35 2.41 14.37
CA THR A 57 -7.07 1.30 13.72
C THR A 57 -6.19 0.06 13.54
N THR A 58 -4.93 0.24 13.17
CA THR A 58 -4.01 -0.88 12.90
C THR A 58 -3.01 -1.16 14.01
N GLY A 59 -2.88 -0.25 14.98
CA GLY A 59 -1.91 -0.34 16.08
C GLY A 59 -0.46 -0.35 15.60
N ARG A 60 -0.15 0.31 14.48
CA ARG A 60 1.21 0.34 13.89
C ARG A 60 1.49 1.66 13.16
N THR A 61 2.77 1.89 12.87
CA THR A 61 3.25 3.05 12.12
C THR A 61 3.19 2.81 10.61
N HIS A 62 2.74 3.83 9.86
CA HIS A 62 2.70 3.88 8.40
C HIS A 62 3.49 5.08 7.88
N VAL A 63 4.12 4.94 6.72
CA VAL A 63 4.95 6.00 6.13
C VAL A 63 4.15 6.73 5.05
N TYR A 64 4.18 8.05 5.06
CA TYR A 64 3.64 8.88 3.97
C TYR A 64 4.75 9.71 3.33
N GLU A 65 4.55 10.09 2.07
CA GLU A 65 5.45 10.97 1.32
C GLU A 65 4.90 12.38 1.16
N SER A 66 3.60 12.60 1.34
CA SER A 66 2.98 13.90 1.11
C SER A 66 1.93 14.27 2.15
N LEU A 67 1.66 15.57 2.31
CA LEU A 67 0.57 16.05 3.17
C LEU A 67 -0.80 15.53 2.69
N LEU A 68 -0.95 15.33 1.38
CA LEU A 68 -2.16 14.80 0.77
C LEU A 68 -2.35 13.29 1.09
N GLU A 69 -1.26 12.55 1.31
CA GLU A 69 -1.31 11.19 1.87
C GLU A 69 -1.61 11.22 3.37
N LEU A 70 -0.99 12.14 4.13
CA LEU A 70 -1.27 12.32 5.55
C LEU A 70 -2.76 12.61 5.81
N ASP A 71 -3.38 13.49 5.01
CA ASP A 71 -4.82 13.78 5.10
C ASP A 71 -5.66 12.51 4.88
N ARG A 72 -5.27 11.62 3.95
CA ARG A 72 -5.97 10.34 3.73
C ARG A 72 -5.78 9.37 4.89
N LEU A 73 -4.60 9.35 5.50
CA LEU A 73 -4.33 8.53 6.68
C LEU A 73 -5.18 8.97 7.87
N TRP A 74 -5.31 10.29 8.10
CA TRP A 74 -6.23 10.81 9.13
C TRP A 74 -7.67 10.40 8.89
N LEU A 75 -8.16 10.54 7.66
CA LEU A 75 -9.53 10.13 7.31
C LEU A 75 -9.74 8.62 7.48
N ALA A 76 -8.79 7.81 7.02
CA ALA A 76 -8.87 6.36 7.12
C ALA A 76 -8.84 5.88 8.57
N ASP A 77 -7.99 6.46 9.42
CA ASP A 77 -7.87 6.07 10.83
C ASP A 77 -9.06 6.53 11.68
N PHE A 78 -9.70 7.65 11.29
CA PHE A 78 -10.91 8.16 11.93
C PHE A 78 -12.18 7.38 11.52
N ASP A 79 -12.25 6.87 10.29
CA ASP A 79 -13.44 6.19 9.78
C ASP A 79 -13.67 4.83 10.49
N PRO A 80 -14.77 4.65 11.25
CA PRO A 80 -15.08 3.39 11.94
C PRO A 80 -15.36 2.21 11.00
N GLN A 81 -15.51 2.44 9.70
CA GLN A 81 -15.61 1.38 8.69
C GLN A 81 -14.24 0.81 8.31
N THR A 82 -13.15 1.56 8.46
CA THR A 82 -11.80 1.06 8.19
C THR A 82 -11.42 0.01 9.23
N THR A 83 -10.97 -1.15 8.76
CA THR A 83 -10.54 -2.27 9.62
C THR A 83 -9.06 -2.60 9.48
N ALA A 84 -8.45 -2.19 8.37
CA ALA A 84 -7.00 -2.25 8.17
C ALA A 84 -6.58 -1.20 7.13
N LEU A 85 -5.34 -0.77 7.21
CA LEU A 85 -4.72 0.07 6.19
C LEU A 85 -3.23 -0.27 6.04
N LEU A 86 -2.68 -0.04 4.85
CA LEU A 86 -1.24 -0.12 4.58
C LEU A 86 -0.84 0.90 3.52
N THR A 87 0.19 1.69 3.82
CA THR A 87 0.82 2.60 2.86
C THR A 87 1.78 1.86 1.93
N GLN A 88 1.81 2.24 0.65
CA GLN A 88 2.70 1.66 -0.35
C GLN A 88 2.69 0.13 -0.35
N PRO A 89 1.50 -0.48 -0.47
CA PRO A 89 1.25 -1.85 -0.03
C PRO A 89 1.88 -2.90 -0.96
N PHE A 90 1.93 -2.59 -2.26
CA PHE A 90 2.50 -3.47 -3.28
C PHE A 90 2.89 -2.67 -4.53
N ARG A 91 3.73 -3.27 -5.35
CA ARG A 91 4.08 -2.78 -6.68
C ARG A 91 3.39 -3.66 -7.71
N VAL A 92 2.72 -3.06 -8.68
CA VAL A 92 2.20 -3.75 -9.87
C VAL A 92 3.07 -3.40 -11.06
N THR A 93 3.45 -4.40 -11.85
CA THR A 93 4.11 -4.22 -13.14
C THR A 93 3.33 -4.99 -14.21
N GLY A 94 2.99 -4.36 -15.33
CA GLY A 94 2.26 -5.05 -16.38
C GLY A 94 2.07 -4.21 -17.64
N PRO A 95 1.42 -4.78 -18.67
CA PRO A 95 1.22 -4.11 -19.95
C PRO A 95 0.27 -2.91 -19.82
N ASP A 96 0.68 -1.79 -20.42
CA ASP A 96 -0.11 -0.59 -20.64
C ASP A 96 0.09 -0.11 -22.09
N GLY A 97 -0.80 -0.58 -22.97
CA GLY A 97 -0.67 -0.38 -24.42
C GLY A 97 0.58 -1.07 -24.98
N SER A 98 1.49 -0.29 -25.55
CA SER A 98 2.76 -0.78 -26.11
C SER A 98 3.90 -0.84 -25.09
N GLU A 99 3.71 -0.33 -23.88
CA GLU A 99 4.74 -0.27 -22.84
C GLU A 99 4.40 -1.18 -21.67
N SER A 100 5.41 -1.52 -20.86
CA SER A 100 5.19 -2.07 -19.53
C SER A 100 5.32 -0.94 -18.52
N ARG A 101 4.29 -0.76 -17.67
CA ARG A 101 4.31 0.25 -16.61
C ARG A 101 4.36 -0.39 -15.24
N ARG A 102 4.92 0.40 -14.32
CA ARG A 102 5.08 0.05 -12.92
C ARG A 102 4.40 1.10 -12.06
N HIS A 103 3.58 0.66 -11.12
CA HIS A 103 2.86 1.52 -10.19
C HIS A 103 2.94 0.98 -8.76
N VAL A 104 2.95 1.88 -7.78
CA VAL A 104 2.82 1.57 -6.35
C VAL A 104 1.66 2.43 -5.86
N PRO A 105 0.51 1.84 -5.46
CA PRO A 105 -0.57 2.59 -4.85
C PRO A 105 -0.12 3.24 -3.54
N ASP A 106 -0.65 4.42 -3.22
CA ASP A 106 -0.26 5.12 -1.98
C ASP A 106 -0.84 4.45 -0.72
N LEU A 107 -2.08 3.95 -0.80
CA LEU A 107 -2.82 3.39 0.33
C LEU A 107 -3.71 2.21 -0.12
N LEU A 108 -3.74 1.15 0.67
CA LEU A 108 -4.73 0.07 0.59
C LEU A 108 -5.52 0.05 1.90
N LEU A 109 -6.86 0.02 1.79
CA LEU A 109 -7.78 -0.05 2.91
C LEU A 109 -8.59 -1.35 2.86
N ALA A 110 -8.81 -1.95 4.02
CA ALA A 110 -9.94 -2.86 4.22
C ALA A 110 -11.03 -2.12 4.97
N THR A 111 -12.26 -2.28 4.51
CA THR A 111 -13.44 -1.76 5.19
C THR A 111 -14.34 -2.91 5.61
N LYS A 112 -15.19 -2.67 6.60
CA LYS A 112 -16.31 -3.57 6.91
C LYS A 112 -17.14 -3.71 5.62
N LYS A 113 -17.34 -4.94 5.14
CA LYS A 113 -18.30 -5.19 4.06
C LYS A 113 -19.66 -4.67 4.51
N TRP A 114 -20.28 -3.83 3.69
CA TRP A 114 -21.67 -3.46 3.89
C TRP A 114 -22.52 -4.72 3.72
N PHE A 115 -23.20 -5.15 4.77
CA PHE A 115 -24.30 -6.10 4.63
C PHE A 115 -25.48 -5.36 3.99
N GLN A 116 -25.82 -5.71 2.76
CA GLN A 116 -27.20 -5.85 2.27
C GLN A 116 -27.27 -7.05 1.34
#